data_AF-A0A1X9Z3B7-F1
#
_entry.id   AF-A0A1X9Z3B7-F1
#
_cell.length_a   1.000
_cell.length_b   1.000
_cell.length_c   1.000
_cell.angle_alpha   90.00
_cell.angle_beta   90.00
_cell.angle_gamma   90.00
#
_symmetry.space_group_name_H-M   'P 1'
#
loop_
_entity.id
_entity.type
_entity.pdbx_description
1 polymer ?
#
loop_
_entity_poly.entity_id
_entity_poly.type
_entity_poly.pdbx_seq_one_letter_code
_entity_poly.pdbx_strand_id
1 'polypeptide(L)'
;MLPKSLSIILLLLISYAWCSGQNIDDPNIDLAQKNIGKNIFQKTKNGDLRSIYLGKITDKNGKVKFYVVKEFSRIKAAIVYHGHSRLIFYNADKKFKAQYHFDMPDELPVKLKANTLYFIDKNQKPAKTLTLLINDRFPEQIFNSNQVSFIQ
;
A
#
# COMPACT_ATOMS: atom_id res chain seq x y z
N MET A 1 -16.48 39.80 -36.87
CA MET A 1 -15.71 40.31 -35.72
C MET A 1 -16.37 39.81 -34.45
N LEU A 2 -15.80 38.80 -33.78
CA LEU A 2 -16.30 38.37 -32.47
C LEU A 2 -15.92 39.41 -31.41
N PRO A 3 -16.78 39.67 -30.40
CA PRO A 3 -16.49 40.64 -29.35
C PRO A 3 -15.31 40.17 -28.49
N LYS A 4 -14.40 41.10 -28.15
CA LYS A 4 -13.15 40.86 -27.39
C LYS A 4 -13.37 40.16 -26.03
N SER A 5 -14.59 40.21 -25.48
CA SER A 5 -14.95 39.54 -24.22
C SER A 5 -15.15 38.02 -24.35
N LEU A 6 -15.43 37.50 -25.55
CA LEU A 6 -15.64 36.06 -25.75
C LEU A 6 -14.32 35.28 -25.84
N SER A 7 -13.22 35.92 -26.27
CA SER A 7 -11.91 35.27 -26.38
C SER A 7 -11.25 34.94 -25.03
N ILE A 8 -11.59 35.68 -23.97
CA ILE A 8 -10.99 35.47 -22.64
C ILE A 8 -11.60 34.26 -21.93
N ILE A 9 -12.88 33.98 -22.16
CA ILE A 9 -13.59 32.85 -21.54
C ILE A 9 -13.14 31.51 -22.17
N LEU A 10 -12.80 31.51 -23.46
CA LEU A 10 -12.34 30.31 -24.16
C LEU A 10 -10.93 29.85 -23.72
N LEU A 11 -10.06 30.78 -23.31
CA LEU A 11 -8.71 30.48 -22.84
C LEU A 11 -8.66 29.91 -21.41
N LEU A 12 -9.66 30.21 -20.57
CA LEU A 12 -9.76 29.69 -19.20
C LEU A 12 -10.32 28.26 -19.12
N LEU A 13 -10.94 27.75 -20.18
CA LEU A 13 -11.44 26.37 -20.23
C LEU A 13 -10.37 25.34 -20.61
N ILE A 14 -9.23 25.76 -21.17
CA ILE A 14 -8.17 24.85 -21.65
C ILE A 14 -7.19 24.49 -20.51
N SER A 15 -7.14 25.24 -19.42
CA SER A 15 -6.21 24.96 -18.29
C SER A 15 -6.70 23.89 -17.31
N TYR A 16 -7.92 23.36 -17.46
CA TYR A 16 -8.44 22.29 -16.58
C TYR A 16 -8.20 20.87 -17.11
N ALA A 17 -7.62 20.71 -18.29
CA ALA A 17 -7.31 19.40 -18.84
C ALA A 17 -5.81 19.11 -18.72
N TRP A 18 -5.50 18.12 -17.89
CA TRP A 18 -4.22 17.38 -17.81
C TRP A 18 -3.21 17.88 -16.77
N CYS A 19 -3.65 17.91 -15.51
CA CYS A 19 -2.78 17.36 -14.47
C CYS A 19 -3.02 15.84 -14.40
N SER A 20 -2.52 15.12 -15.40
CA SER A 20 -2.46 13.66 -15.34
C SER A 20 -1.30 13.30 -14.42
N GLY A 21 -1.54 13.31 -13.11
CA GLY A 21 -0.66 12.64 -12.15
C GLY A 21 -0.47 11.20 -12.62
N GLN A 22 0.78 10.82 -12.89
CA GLN A 22 1.10 9.48 -13.36
C GLN A 22 0.65 8.48 -12.30
N ASN A 23 -0.45 7.76 -12.57
CA ASN A 23 -0.86 6.60 -11.78
C ASN A 23 0.09 5.45 -12.13
N ILE A 24 1.25 5.44 -11.49
CA ILE A 24 2.20 4.32 -11.57
C ILE A 24 1.84 3.34 -10.45
N ASP A 25 0.75 2.58 -10.53
CA ASP A 25 0.47 1.55 -9.52
C ASP A 25 -0.50 0.49 -10.06
N ASP A 26 -0.20 -0.10 -11.23
CA ASP A 26 -0.78 -1.40 -11.56
C ASP A 26 0.06 -2.46 -10.83
N PRO A 27 -0.50 -3.31 -9.95
CA PRO A 27 0.28 -4.24 -9.17
C PRO A 27 0.99 -5.23 -10.09
N ASN A 28 2.33 -5.17 -10.16
CA ASN A 28 3.16 -6.21 -10.77
C ASN A 28 3.19 -7.51 -9.91
N ILE A 29 2.15 -7.73 -9.10
CA ILE A 29 1.96 -8.85 -8.19
C ILE A 29 0.57 -9.44 -8.41
N ASP A 30 0.52 -10.74 -8.75
CA ASP A 30 -0.74 -11.47 -8.93
C ASP A 30 -1.41 -11.73 -7.58
N LEU A 31 -2.48 -10.98 -7.30
CA LEU A 31 -3.30 -11.02 -6.09
C LEU A 31 -4.23 -12.25 -5.99
N ALA A 32 -3.97 -13.31 -6.76
CA ALA A 32 -4.67 -14.58 -6.64
C ALA A 32 -4.35 -15.32 -5.33
N GLN A 33 -5.34 -16.03 -4.78
CA GLN A 33 -5.22 -16.77 -3.51
C GLN A 33 -4.06 -17.78 -3.49
N LYS A 34 -3.77 -18.42 -4.64
CA LYS A 34 -2.66 -19.35 -4.82
C LYS A 34 -1.27 -18.73 -4.63
N ASN A 35 -1.16 -17.39 -4.59
CA ASN A 35 0.10 -16.67 -4.45
C ASN A 35 0.31 -16.03 -3.08
N ILE A 36 -0.59 -16.30 -2.12
CA ILE A 36 -0.39 -15.83 -0.75
C ILE A 36 0.95 -16.35 -0.21
N GLY A 37 1.76 -15.44 0.32
CA GLY A 37 3.09 -15.74 0.87
C GLY A 37 4.19 -15.92 -0.18
N LYS A 38 3.89 -15.93 -1.49
CA LYS A 38 4.93 -16.01 -2.52
C LYS A 38 5.70 -14.71 -2.59
N ASN A 39 7.02 -14.82 -2.66
CA ASN A 39 7.93 -13.70 -2.81
C ASN A 39 8.19 -13.45 -4.29
N ILE A 40 7.90 -12.23 -4.74
CA ILE A 40 8.23 -11.74 -6.06
C ILE A 40 9.42 -10.79 -5.93
N PHE A 41 10.53 -11.14 -6.57
CA PHE A 41 11.73 -10.32 -6.62
C PHE A 41 11.88 -9.68 -7.99
N GLN A 42 12.08 -8.36 -8.01
CA GLN A 42 12.30 -7.60 -9.22
C GLN A 42 13.57 -6.77 -9.07
N LYS A 43 14.53 -6.97 -9.97
CA LYS A 43 15.76 -6.17 -10.03
C LYS A 43 15.56 -5.03 -11.02
N THR A 44 15.90 -3.82 -10.62
CA THR A 44 15.90 -2.64 -11.48
C THR A 44 17.34 -2.16 -11.70
N LYS A 45 17.55 -1.24 -12.64
CA LYS A 45 18.88 -0.68 -12.94
C LYS A 45 19.54 -0.09 -11.68
N ASN A 46 18.74 0.49 -10.79
CA ASN A 46 19.22 1.23 -9.62
C ASN A 46 18.81 0.59 -8.30
N GLY A 47 18.36 -0.66 -8.29
CA GLY A 47 17.78 -1.23 -7.07
C GLY A 47 17.12 -2.58 -7.21
N ASP A 48 16.32 -2.91 -6.21
CA ASP A 48 15.45 -4.07 -6.23
C ASP A 48 14.18 -3.85 -5.41
N LEU A 49 13.18 -4.69 -5.67
CA LEU A 49 11.90 -4.72 -5.01
C LEU A 49 11.57 -6.18 -4.65
N ARG A 50 11.13 -6.39 -3.42
CA ARG A 50 10.54 -7.64 -2.94
C ARG A 50 9.10 -7.36 -2.55
N SER A 51 8.17 -8.09 -3.15
CA SER A 51 6.75 -7.97 -2.87
C SER A 51 6.17 -9.32 -2.44
N ILE A 52 5.35 -9.31 -1.40
CA ILE A 52 4.65 -10.51 -0.89
C ILE A 52 3.18 -10.17 -0.69
N TYR A 53 2.32 -10.92 -1.38
CA TYR A 53 0.88 -10.84 -1.17
C TYR A 53 0.50 -11.60 0.11
N LEU A 54 -0.07 -10.89 1.08
CA LEU A 54 -0.42 -11.45 2.39
C LEU A 54 -1.82 -12.07 2.42
N GLY A 55 -2.71 -11.65 1.51
CA GLY A 55 -4.07 -12.15 1.42
C GLY A 55 -5.10 -11.03 1.32
N LYS A 56 -6.36 -11.41 1.49
CA LYS A 56 -7.52 -10.52 1.37
C LYS A 56 -8.17 -10.27 2.73
N ILE A 57 -8.73 -9.07 2.86
CA ILE A 57 -9.57 -8.65 3.97
C ILE A 57 -11.01 -8.65 3.48
N THR A 58 -11.92 -9.25 4.24
CA THR A 58 -13.33 -9.40 3.87
C THR A 58 -14.25 -8.79 4.92
N ASP A 59 -15.39 -8.25 4.51
CA ASP A 59 -16.43 -7.86 5.46
C ASP A 59 -17.12 -9.06 6.11
N LYS A 60 -18.07 -8.77 7.01
CA LYS A 60 -18.89 -9.79 7.71
C LYS A 60 -19.68 -10.71 6.77
N ASN A 61 -19.90 -10.30 5.53
CA ASN A 61 -20.60 -11.07 4.51
C ASN A 61 -19.61 -11.83 3.60
N GLY A 62 -18.31 -11.81 3.90
CA GLY A 62 -17.28 -12.44 3.10
C GLY A 62 -16.90 -11.68 1.82
N LYS A 63 -17.45 -10.47 1.60
CA LYS A 63 -17.12 -9.66 0.42
C LYS A 63 -15.73 -9.08 0.59
N VAL A 64 -14.89 -9.22 -0.44
CA VAL A 64 -13.54 -8.68 -0.46
C VAL A 64 -13.60 -7.15 -0.40
N LYS A 65 -12.90 -6.58 0.58
CA LYS A 65 -12.75 -5.14 0.73
C LYS A 65 -11.35 -4.71 0.30
N PHE A 66 -10.33 -5.46 0.73
CA PHE A 66 -8.94 -5.16 0.39
C PHE A 66 -8.11 -6.38 0.05
N TYR A 67 -7.09 -6.17 -0.76
CA TYR A 67 -5.94 -7.05 -0.92
C TYR A 67 -4.73 -6.40 -0.27
N VAL A 68 -3.95 -7.18 0.47
CA VAL A 68 -2.83 -6.65 1.27
C VAL A 68 -1.52 -7.20 0.74
N VAL A 69 -0.60 -6.30 0.44
CA VAL A 69 0.76 -6.62 -0.04
C VAL A 69 1.76 -5.95 0.90
N LYS A 70 2.83 -6.65 1.26
CA LYS A 70 4.00 -6.00 1.85
C LYS A 70 5.12 -5.92 0.83
N GLU A 71 5.87 -4.83 0.88
CA GLU A 71 7.00 -4.62 0.01
C GLU A 71 8.22 -4.09 0.77
N PHE A 72 9.38 -4.51 0.30
CA PHE A 72 10.66 -3.91 0.66
C PHE A 72 11.42 -3.60 -0.62
N SER A 73 11.78 -2.34 -0.84
CA SER A 73 12.63 -1.93 -1.94
C SER A 73 13.96 -1.37 -1.47
N ARG A 74 14.99 -1.56 -2.28
CA ARG A 74 16.29 -0.92 -2.12
C ARG A 74 16.55 -0.06 -3.34
N ILE A 75 16.77 1.23 -3.14
CA ILE A 75 17.04 2.19 -4.21
C ILE A 75 18.41 2.81 -3.96
N LYS A 76 19.27 2.79 -4.98
CA LYS A 76 20.58 3.43 -4.95
C LYS A 76 20.44 4.92 -5.25
N ALA A 77 20.86 5.76 -4.31
CA ALA A 77 21.02 7.20 -4.51
C ALA A 77 22.51 7.55 -4.39
N ALA A 78 23.09 8.11 -5.45
CA ALA A 78 24.52 8.30 -5.61
C ALA A 78 25.32 6.98 -5.40
N ILE A 79 25.89 6.77 -4.22
CA ILE A 79 26.71 5.59 -3.86
C ILE A 79 26.02 4.71 -2.80
N VAL A 80 25.01 5.23 -2.11
CA VAL A 80 24.36 4.60 -0.94
C VAL A 80 23.04 3.95 -1.34
N TYR A 81 22.69 2.84 -0.69
CA TYR A 81 21.38 2.21 -0.82
C TYR A 81 20.45 2.67 0.30
N HIS A 82 19.25 3.10 -0.07
CA HIS A 82 18.15 3.39 0.85
C HIS A 82 17.12 2.27 0.77
N GLY A 83 16.67 1.82 1.94
CA GLY A 83 15.59 0.84 2.06
C GLY A 83 14.25 1.54 2.26
N HIS A 84 13.20 1.03 1.64
CA HIS A 84 11.83 1.45 1.89
C HIS A 84 10.96 0.23 2.17
N SER A 85 10.37 0.19 3.36
CA SER A 85 9.44 -0.87 3.78
C SER A 85 8.03 -0.31 3.76
N ARG A 86 7.10 -0.99 3.08
CA ARG A 86 5.71 -0.54 3.00
C ARG A 86 4.68 -1.66 3.03
N LEU A 87 3.53 -1.37 3.62
CA LEU A 87 2.33 -2.19 3.59
C LEU A 87 1.29 -1.49 2.70
N ILE A 88 0.90 -2.14 1.63
CA ILE A 88 0.02 -1.60 0.59
C ILE A 88 -1.32 -2.31 0.65
N PHE A 89 -2.37 -1.53 0.48
CA PHE A 89 -3.73 -2.00 0.39
C PHE A 89 -4.32 -1.61 -0.96
N TYR A 90 -4.83 -2.61 -1.67
CA TYR A 90 -5.59 -2.45 -2.89
C TYR A 90 -7.07 -2.67 -2.59
N ASN A 91 -7.97 -1.97 -3.29
CA ASN A 91 -9.41 -2.17 -3.18
C ASN A 91 -9.86 -3.47 -3.86
N ALA A 92 -11.16 -3.77 -3.83
CA ALA A 92 -11.75 -4.95 -4.46
C ALA A 92 -11.48 -5.04 -5.99
N ASP A 93 -11.29 -3.90 -6.65
CA ASP A 93 -10.96 -3.80 -8.08
C ASP A 93 -9.44 -3.88 -8.33
N LYS A 94 -8.65 -4.24 -7.32
CA LYS A 94 -7.18 -4.32 -7.34
C LYS A 94 -6.47 -2.99 -7.61
N LYS A 95 -7.17 -1.86 -7.43
CA LYS A 95 -6.58 -0.52 -7.53
C LYS A 95 -5.96 -0.12 -6.21
N PHE A 96 -4.83 0.58 -6.26
CA PHE A 96 -4.18 1.14 -5.08
C PHE A 96 -5.18 1.96 -4.25
N LYS A 97 -5.17 1.78 -2.93
CA LYS A 97 -6.03 2.52 -2.00
C LYS A 97 -5.26 3.24 -0.92
N ALA A 98 -4.26 2.58 -0.32
CA ALA A 98 -3.45 3.15 0.74
C ALA A 98 -2.09 2.44 0.85
N GLN A 99 -1.10 3.13 1.40
CA GLN A 99 0.15 2.53 1.84
C GLN A 99 0.60 3.10 3.18
N TYR A 100 1.32 2.28 3.94
CA TYR A 100 1.91 2.62 5.23
C TYR A 100 3.38 2.28 5.22
N HIS A 101 4.22 3.23 5.64
CA HIS A 101 5.66 3.06 5.67
C HIS A 101 6.12 2.51 7.02
N PHE A 102 7.18 1.72 6.97
CA PHE A 102 7.88 1.16 8.11
C PHE A 102 9.36 1.50 7.95
N ASP A 103 10.06 1.70 9.07
CA ASP A 103 11.48 2.07 9.03
C ASP A 103 12.31 0.85 8.61
N MET A 104 11.94 -0.33 9.12
CA MET A 104 12.69 -1.56 8.90
C MET A 104 11.81 -2.68 8.31
N PRO A 105 12.38 -3.57 7.47
CA PRO A 105 11.61 -4.64 6.82
C PRO A 105 11.12 -5.72 7.79
N ASP A 106 11.74 -5.89 8.95
CA ASP A 106 11.33 -6.80 10.01
C ASP A 106 10.12 -6.29 10.80
N GLU A 107 9.80 -4.99 10.71
CA GLU A 107 8.59 -4.39 11.28
C GLU A 107 7.34 -4.64 10.42
N LEU A 108 7.49 -5.14 9.20
CA LEU A 108 6.36 -5.50 8.33
C LEU A 108 5.63 -6.75 8.85
N PRO A 109 4.31 -6.86 8.63
CA PRO A 109 3.57 -8.04 9.06
C PRO A 109 4.05 -9.30 8.36
N VAL A 110 4.07 -10.42 9.07
CA VAL A 110 4.50 -11.71 8.51
C VAL A 110 3.37 -12.44 7.79
N LYS A 111 2.13 -12.25 8.25
CA LYS A 111 0.94 -12.88 7.66
C LYS A 111 -0.32 -12.07 7.94
N LEU A 112 -1.34 -12.32 7.14
CA LEU A 112 -2.72 -11.90 7.36
C LEU A 112 -3.58 -13.14 7.58
N LYS A 113 -4.32 -13.19 8.69
CA LYS A 113 -5.28 -14.26 8.97
C LYS A 113 -6.52 -13.67 9.63
N ALA A 114 -7.71 -13.97 9.11
CA ALA A 114 -8.98 -13.49 9.64
C ALA A 114 -9.00 -11.97 9.88
N ASN A 115 -8.70 -11.17 8.85
CA ASN A 115 -8.58 -9.70 8.89
C ASN A 115 -7.60 -9.14 9.93
N THR A 116 -6.72 -9.99 10.46
CA THR A 116 -5.73 -9.62 11.47
C THR A 116 -4.33 -9.77 10.90
N LEU A 117 -3.57 -8.67 10.93
CA LEU A 117 -2.16 -8.63 10.58
C LEU A 117 -1.34 -9.07 11.78
N TYR A 118 -0.39 -9.97 11.56
CA TYR A 118 0.49 -10.49 12.61
C TYR A 118 1.90 -9.97 12.41
N PHE A 119 2.48 -9.42 13.48
CA PHE A 119 3.82 -8.89 13.53
C PHE A 119 4.65 -9.71 14.51
N ILE A 120 5.94 -9.82 14.22
CA ILE A 120 6.91 -10.50 15.09
C ILE A 120 7.93 -9.50 15.62
N ASP A 121 8.56 -9.83 16.74
CA ASP A 121 9.69 -9.07 17.28
C ASP A 121 10.99 -9.50 16.59
N LYS A 122 12.09 -8.87 16.99
CA LYS A 122 13.44 -9.19 16.50
C LYS A 122 13.87 -10.63 16.78
N ASN A 123 13.24 -11.31 17.75
CA ASN A 123 13.48 -12.70 18.11
C ASN A 123 12.48 -13.66 17.44
N GLN A 124 11.72 -13.19 16.46
CA GLN A 124 10.68 -13.93 15.75
C GLN A 124 9.52 -14.40 16.64
N LYS A 125 9.34 -13.80 17.81
CA LYS A 125 8.20 -14.06 18.69
C LYS A 125 7.01 -13.17 18.28
N PRO A 126 5.75 -13.62 18.47
CA PRO A 126 4.59 -12.76 18.26
C PRO A 126 4.72 -11.47 19.06
N ALA A 127 4.71 -10.33 18.38
CA ALA A 127 4.92 -9.03 19.03
C ALA A 127 3.64 -8.20 19.08
N LYS A 128 2.92 -8.13 17.96
CA LYS A 128 1.76 -7.26 17.80
C LYS A 128 0.77 -7.89 16.83
N THR A 129 -0.50 -7.56 17.02
CA THR A 129 -1.56 -7.87 16.06
C THR A 129 -2.37 -6.61 15.78
N LEU A 130 -2.74 -6.41 14.52
CA LEU A 130 -3.67 -5.35 14.14
C LEU A 130 -4.89 -5.99 13.49
N THR A 131 -6.03 -5.94 14.19
CA THR A 131 -7.32 -6.36 13.66
C THR A 131 -8.00 -5.19 12.99
N LEU A 132 -8.33 -5.33 11.71
CA LEU A 132 -8.95 -4.27 10.93
C LEU A 132 -10.47 -4.40 11.02
N LEU A 133 -11.10 -3.52 11.80
CA LEU A 133 -12.56 -3.38 11.85
C LEU A 133 -13.04 -2.66 10.60
N ILE A 134 -13.79 -3.36 9.76
CA ILE A 134 -14.25 -2.82 8.48
C ILE A 134 -15.53 -2.00 8.71
N ASN A 135 -15.34 -0.80 9.25
CA ASN A 135 -16.37 0.24 9.29
C ASN A 135 -16.04 1.27 8.20
N ASP A 136 -15.92 0.79 6.95
CA ASP A 136 -15.76 1.52 5.68
C ASP A 136 -14.68 2.63 5.55
N ARG A 137 -13.92 2.96 6.60
CA ARG A 137 -12.78 3.88 6.57
C ARG A 137 -11.49 3.15 6.95
N PHE A 138 -10.42 3.42 6.20
CA PHE A 138 -9.08 3.00 6.60
C PHE A 138 -8.75 3.65 7.94
N PRO A 139 -8.08 2.98 8.88
CA PRO A 139 -7.43 3.69 9.97
C PRO A 139 -6.48 4.72 9.34
N GLU A 140 -6.70 6.01 9.60
CA GLU A 140 -5.87 7.10 9.05
C GLU A 140 -4.38 6.90 9.39
N GLN A 141 -4.11 6.16 10.46
CA GLN A 141 -2.78 5.75 10.89
C GLN A 141 -2.81 4.28 11.32
N ILE A 142 -1.96 3.45 10.71
CA ILE A 142 -1.78 2.05 11.15
C ILE A 142 -0.84 1.98 12.37
N PHE A 143 0.12 2.91 12.49
CA PHE A 143 0.93 3.12 13.69
C PHE A 143 1.46 4.56 13.75
N ASN A 144 0.89 5.40 14.61
CA ASN A 144 1.65 6.41 15.34
C ASN A 144 0.93 6.86 16.62
N SER A 145 1.67 6.80 17.74
CA SER A 145 1.33 7.25 19.11
C SER A 145 0.39 6.39 19.99
N ASN A 146 0.98 5.86 21.06
CA ASN A 146 0.44 5.65 22.42
C ASN A 146 -0.82 4.81 22.69
N GLN A 147 -1.43 4.15 21.70
CA GLN A 147 -2.53 3.21 21.97
C GLN A 147 -2.26 1.84 21.34
N VAL A 148 -1.40 1.06 21.98
CA VAL A 148 -1.30 -0.38 21.73
C VAL A 148 -1.86 -1.08 22.97
N SER A 149 -3.01 -1.73 22.84
CA SER A 149 -3.47 -2.68 23.86
C SER A 149 -2.69 -3.99 23.68
N PHE A 150 -1.94 -4.32 24.73
CA PHE A 150 -1.27 -5.60 24.87
C PHE A 150 -2.34 -6.62 25.31
N ILE A 151 -2.61 -7.63 24.48
CA ILE A 151 -3.23 -8.85 25.00
C ILE A 151 -2.06 -9.73 25.42
N GLN A 152 -1.85 -9.79 26.73
CA GLN A 152 -0.90 -10.66 27.40
C GLN A 152 -1.46 -12.08 27.49
#